data_AF-A0A920NQV2-F1
#
_entry.id   AF-A0A920NQV2-F1
#
_cell.length_a   1.000
_cell.length_b   1.000
_cell.length_c   1.000
_cell.angle_alpha   90.00
_cell.angle_beta   90.00
_cell.angle_gamma   90.00
#
_symmetry.space_group_name_H-M   'P 1'
#
loop_
_entity.id
_entity.type
_entity.pdbx_description
1 polymer ?
#
loop_
_entity_poly.entity_id
_entity_poly.type
_entity_poly.pdbx_seq_one_letter_code
_entity_poly.pdbx_strand_id
1 'polypeptide(L)'
;MIAETIIPGIQSRGGKVVLSTGVKEILTHKGKAVGVLLENGDEIKANIVISSAGVKNTFEVLLKDKKVGSNDNVTLDQVQPSSGYYCLHIGLDKSAADMGSTMPISGFTLTMTMI
;
A
#
# COMPACT_ATOMS: atom_id res chain seq x y z
N MET A 1 11.48 -6.22 -10.87
CA MET A 1 10.46 -6.52 -9.83
C MET A 1 9.22 -7.15 -10.46
N ILE A 2 8.44 -7.99 -9.76
CA ILE A 2 7.16 -8.53 -10.28
C ILE A 2 6.19 -7.41 -10.67
N ALA A 3 6.16 -6.29 -9.94
CA ALA A 3 5.28 -5.17 -10.26
C ALA A 3 5.61 -4.52 -11.62
N GLU A 4 6.88 -4.48 -12.02
CA GLU A 4 7.32 -3.86 -13.27
C GLU A 4 6.87 -4.65 -14.50
N THR A 5 6.70 -5.98 -14.38
CA THR A 5 6.32 -6.82 -15.51
C THR A 5 4.86 -6.63 -15.93
N ILE A 6 4.03 -6.02 -15.08
CA ILE A 6 2.62 -5.73 -15.36
C ILE A 6 2.47 -4.46 -16.22
N ILE A 7 3.41 -3.52 -16.10
CA ILE A 7 3.35 -2.19 -16.74
C ILE A 7 3.18 -2.29 -18.28
N PRO A 8 3.95 -3.11 -19.02
CA PRO A 8 3.77 -3.25 -20.48
C PRO A 8 2.37 -3.73 -20.87
N GLY A 9 1.76 -4.59 -20.06
CA GLY A 9 0.39 -5.10 -20.27
C GLY A 9 -0.67 -4.00 -20.15
N ILE A 10 -0.47 -3.04 -19.25
CA ILE A 10 -1.34 -1.87 -19.09
C ILE A 10 -1.16 -0.90 -20.27
N GLN A 11 0.10 -0.60 -20.60
CA GLN A 11 0.45 0.39 -21.63
C GLN A 11 0.04 -0.06 -23.04
N SER A 12 0.22 -1.34 -23.38
CA SER A 12 -0.22 -1.90 -24.68
C SER A 12 -1.72 -1.82 -24.92
N ARG A 13 -2.53 -1.65 -23.86
CA ARG A 13 -3.98 -1.46 -23.91
C ARG A 13 -4.39 0.01 -23.82
N GLY A 14 -3.45 0.94 -23.96
CA GLY A 14 -3.70 2.38 -23.90
C GLY A 14 -3.78 2.96 -22.48
N GLY A 15 -3.50 2.16 -21.45
CA GLY A 15 -3.41 2.64 -20.07
C GLY A 15 -2.13 3.43 -19.82
N LYS A 16 -2.15 4.28 -18.79
CA LYS A 16 -0.97 5.02 -18.31
C LYS A 16 -0.67 4.63 -16.87
N VAL A 17 0.61 4.49 -16.57
CA VAL A 17 1.12 4.28 -15.22
C VAL A 17 1.93 5.52 -14.86
N VAL A 18 1.52 6.20 -13.78
CA VAL A 18 2.19 7.40 -13.27
C VAL A 18 2.92 7.00 -12.00
N LEU A 19 4.21 7.30 -11.94
CA LEU A 19 5.10 7.00 -10.81
C LEU A 19 5.69 8.30 -10.27
N SER A 20 6.36 8.20 -9.11
CA SER A 20 7.07 9.33 -8.48
C SER A 20 6.19 10.50 -8.01
N THR A 21 4.87 10.30 -7.88
CA THR A 21 3.97 11.25 -7.22
C THR A 21 2.78 10.51 -6.61
N GLY A 22 2.42 10.86 -5.38
CA GLY A 22 1.24 10.32 -4.71
C GLY A 22 -0.04 11.05 -5.11
N VAL A 23 -1.19 10.46 -4.73
CA VAL A 23 -2.47 11.15 -4.75
C VAL A 23 -2.59 11.99 -3.49
N LYS A 24 -2.85 13.29 -3.65
CA LYS A 24 -3.08 14.24 -2.56
C LYS A 24 -4.53 14.24 -2.10
N GLU A 25 -5.48 14.16 -3.03
CA GLU A 25 -6.91 14.25 -2.73
C GLU A 25 -7.76 13.57 -3.81
N ILE A 26 -8.85 12.92 -3.40
CA ILE A 26 -9.91 12.47 -4.30
C ILE A 26 -10.87 13.64 -4.52
N LEU A 27 -10.98 14.10 -5.76
CA LEU A 27 -11.85 15.20 -6.13
C LEU A 27 -13.30 14.74 -6.19
N THR A 28 -14.20 15.45 -5.51
CA THR A 28 -15.63 15.12 -5.48
C THR A 28 -16.48 16.27 -6.01
N HIS A 29 -17.60 15.93 -6.64
CA HIS A 29 -18.64 16.87 -7.04
C HIS A 29 -20.02 16.25 -6.81
N LYS A 30 -20.88 16.96 -6.07
CA LYS A 30 -22.26 16.53 -5.75
C LYS A 30 -22.34 15.09 -5.23
N GLY A 31 -21.44 14.73 -4.31
CA GLY A 31 -21.47 13.41 -3.70
C GLY A 31 -20.75 12.31 -4.49
N LYS A 32 -20.08 12.62 -5.61
CA LYS A 32 -19.43 11.63 -6.49
C LYS A 32 -17.98 11.97 -6.75
N ALA A 33 -17.10 10.96 -6.79
CA ALA A 33 -15.73 11.15 -7.24
C ALA A 33 -15.69 11.52 -8.73
N VAL A 34 -14.89 12.52 -9.08
CA VAL A 34 -14.72 13.04 -10.45
C VAL A 34 -13.27 13.06 -10.92
N GLY A 35 -12.35 12.61 -10.07
CA GLY A 35 -10.92 12.57 -10.37
C GLY A 35 -10.07 12.53 -9.11
N VAL A 36 -8.78 12.79 -9.30
CA VAL A 36 -7.78 12.90 -8.24
C VAL A 36 -6.88 14.11 -8.48
N LEU A 37 -6.47 14.75 -7.39
CA LEU A 37 -5.42 15.75 -7.35
C LEU A 37 -4.14 15.05 -6.89
N LEU A 38 -3.06 15.21 -7.66
CA LEU A 38 -1.75 14.67 -7.33
C LEU A 38 -0.97 15.65 -6.42
N GLU A 39 0.07 15.14 -5.74
CA GLU A 39 0.91 15.95 -4.86
C GLU A 39 1.67 17.06 -5.60
N ASN A 40 1.98 16.83 -6.88
CA ASN A 40 2.63 17.81 -7.75
C ASN A 40 1.68 18.93 -8.22
N GLY A 41 0.38 18.86 -7.88
CA GLY A 41 -0.64 19.83 -8.25
C GLY A 41 -1.43 19.49 -9.50
N ASP A 42 -1.09 18.42 -10.23
CA ASP A 42 -1.82 18.00 -11.42
C ASP A 42 -3.17 17.37 -11.06
N GLU A 43 -4.18 17.63 -11.88
CA GLU A 43 -5.50 17.00 -11.77
C GLU A 43 -5.70 15.93 -12.85
N ILE A 44 -6.09 14.73 -12.43
CA ILE A 44 -6.52 13.65 -13.32
C ILE A 44 -8.02 13.46 -13.16
N LYS A 45 -8.78 13.83 -14.19
CA LYS A 45 -10.24 13.62 -14.22
C LYS A 45 -10.58 12.19 -14.61
N ALA A 46 -11.53 11.59 -13.90
CA ALA A 46 -12.00 10.25 -14.16
C ALA A 46 -13.46 10.08 -13.72
N ASN A 47 -14.23 9.33 -14.50
CA ASN A 47 -15.61 8.99 -14.16
C ASN A 47 -15.70 7.97 -13.02
N ILE A 48 -14.64 7.18 -12.82
CA ILE A 48 -14.54 6.12 -11.81
C ILE A 48 -13.16 6.22 -11.16
N VAL A 49 -13.13 6.17 -9.83
CA VAL A 49 -11.90 6.12 -9.02
C VAL A 49 -11.92 4.86 -8.19
N ILE A 50 -10.89 4.02 -8.32
CA ILE A 50 -10.69 2.80 -7.53
C ILE A 50 -9.50 3.04 -6.61
N SER A 51 -9.72 3.05 -5.30
CA SER A 51 -8.64 3.27 -4.31
C SER A 51 -8.12 1.96 -3.75
N SER A 52 -6.83 1.71 -3.93
CA SER A 52 -6.09 0.61 -3.30
C SER A 52 -5.14 1.13 -2.20
N ALA A 53 -5.36 2.35 -1.68
CA ALA A 53 -4.52 2.97 -0.66
C ALA A 53 -4.78 2.43 0.77
N GLY A 54 -5.76 1.53 0.94
CA GLY A 54 -6.28 1.10 2.23
C GLY A 54 -7.48 1.93 2.67
N VAL A 55 -8.39 1.30 3.43
CA VAL A 55 -9.69 1.90 3.77
C VAL A 55 -9.55 3.19 4.59
N LYS A 56 -8.71 3.19 5.63
CA LYS A 56 -8.47 4.38 6.46
C LYS A 56 -7.83 5.51 5.65
N ASN A 57 -6.76 5.22 4.90
CA ASN A 57 -6.13 6.23 4.04
C ASN A 57 -7.12 6.82 3.03
N THR A 58 -7.98 5.98 2.44
CA THR A 58 -8.96 6.44 1.45
C THR A 58 -9.98 7.40 2.07
N PHE A 59 -10.59 7.02 3.20
CA PHE A 59 -11.73 7.77 3.76
C PHE A 59 -11.33 8.85 4.78
N GLU A 60 -10.18 8.72 5.46
CA GLU A 60 -9.73 9.69 6.47
C GLU A 60 -8.71 10.69 5.91
N VAL A 61 -7.89 10.29 4.93
CA VAL A 61 -6.78 11.11 4.42
C VAL A 61 -7.08 11.68 3.02
N LEU A 62 -7.41 10.81 2.06
CA LEU A 62 -7.53 11.19 0.65
C LEU A 62 -8.90 11.82 0.32
N LEU A 63 -9.97 11.40 0.99
CA LEU A 63 -11.32 11.89 0.74
C LEU A 63 -11.69 12.99 1.74
N LYS A 64 -11.55 14.26 1.35
CA LYS A 64 -11.87 15.40 2.23
C LYS A 64 -13.37 15.66 2.36
N ASP A 65 -14.14 15.33 1.32
CA ASP A 65 -15.59 15.48 1.35
C ASP A 65 -16.26 14.34 2.14
N LYS A 66 -16.43 14.59 3.43
CA LYS A 66 -17.03 13.64 4.37
C LYS A 66 -18.47 13.24 4.02
N LYS A 67 -19.16 13.99 3.15
CA LYS A 67 -20.52 13.67 2.70
C LYS A 67 -20.56 12.49 1.73
N VAL A 68 -19.43 12.16 1.09
CA VAL A 68 -19.32 11.02 0.15
C VAL A 68 -19.12 9.69 0.88
N GLY A 69 -18.63 9.72 2.13
CA GLY A 69 -18.44 8.55 2.99
C GLY A 69 -19.53 8.34 4.04
N SER A 70 -20.51 9.25 4.16
CA SER A 70 -21.53 9.25 5.20
C SER A 70 -22.77 8.39 4.90
N ASN A 71 -22.74 7.55 3.86
CA ASN A 71 -23.62 6.39 3.88
C ASN A 71 -23.03 5.45 4.93
N ASP A 72 -23.74 5.27 6.05
CA ASP A 72 -23.41 4.57 7.30
C ASP A 72 -22.80 3.14 7.23
N ASN A 73 -22.33 2.69 6.06
CA ASN A 73 -21.91 1.32 5.78
C ASN A 73 -20.40 1.08 5.73
N VAL A 74 -19.54 2.10 5.80
CA VAL A 74 -18.09 1.88 5.93
C VAL A 74 -17.71 1.97 7.40
N THR A 75 -17.90 0.86 8.11
CA THR A 75 -17.50 0.76 9.52
C THR A 75 -15.97 0.63 9.61
N LEU A 76 -15.28 1.77 9.61
CA LEU A 76 -13.81 1.83 9.76
C LEU A 76 -13.34 1.16 11.06
N ASP A 77 -14.18 1.15 12.10
CA ASP A 77 -13.90 0.56 13.41
C ASP A 77 -13.86 -0.98 13.41
N GLN A 78 -14.41 -1.64 12.38
CA GLN A 78 -14.34 -3.11 12.25
C GLN A 78 -13.03 -3.59 11.65
N VAL A 79 -12.24 -2.68 11.05
CA VAL A 79 -10.98 -3.05 10.41
C VAL A 79 -9.86 -2.99 11.44
N GLN A 80 -9.57 -4.13 12.04
CA GLN A 80 -8.46 -4.26 12.97
C GLN A 80 -7.11 -4.15 12.24
N PRO A 81 -6.18 -3.31 12.73
CA PRO A 81 -4.82 -3.27 12.20
C PRO A 81 -4.13 -4.63 12.34
N SER A 82 -3.41 -5.06 11.31
CA SER A 82 -2.55 -6.23 11.39
C SER A 82 -1.33 -5.97 12.27
N SER A 83 -0.74 -7.03 12.82
CA SER A 83 0.55 -6.94 13.50
C SER A 83 1.64 -6.45 12.55
N GLY A 84 2.44 -5.47 12.99
CA GLY A 84 3.65 -5.06 12.27
C GLY A 84 4.72 -6.15 12.35
N TYR A 85 5.53 -6.28 11.31
CA TYR A 85 6.67 -7.20 11.27
C TYR A 85 7.94 -6.41 10.93
N TYR A 86 9.07 -6.86 11.49
CA TYR A 86 10.39 -6.37 11.13
C TYR A 86 11.13 -7.48 10.40
N CYS A 87 11.63 -7.18 9.21
CA CYS A 87 12.46 -8.10 8.43
C CYS A 87 13.89 -7.58 8.43
N LEU A 88 14.82 -8.39 8.95
CA LEU A 88 16.23 -8.05 9.01
C LEU A 88 17.03 -8.98 8.09
N HIS A 89 17.69 -8.40 7.09
CA HIS A 89 18.58 -9.11 6.19
C HIS A 89 20.03 -8.87 6.66
N ILE A 90 20.71 -9.93 7.13
CA ILE A 90 22.10 -9.87 7.60
C ILE A 90 22.96 -10.69 6.65
N GLY A 91 23.98 -10.07 6.05
CA GLY A 91 25.04 -10.78 5.34
C GLY A 91 26.08 -11.27 6.33
N LEU A 92 26.44 -12.55 6.27
CA LEU A 92 27.45 -13.16 7.13
C LEU A 92 28.54 -13.77 6.24
N ASP A 93 29.80 -13.47 6.54
CA ASP A 93 30.96 -13.97 5.76
C ASP A 93 31.25 -15.46 6.00
N LYS A 94 30.59 -16.07 7.00
CA LYS A 94 30.75 -17.47 7.38
C LYS A 94 29.54 -18.30 6.98
N SER A 95 29.79 -19.53 6.56
CA SER A 95 28.74 -20.52 6.30
C SER A 95 27.97 -20.86 7.58
N ALA A 96 26.71 -21.27 7.45
CA ALA A 96 25.91 -21.80 8.56
C ALA A 96 26.62 -22.96 9.29
N ALA A 97 27.42 -23.75 8.59
CA ALA A 97 28.21 -24.85 9.17
C ALA A 97 29.35 -24.35 10.09
N ASP A 98 29.92 -23.19 9.79
CA ASP A 98 31.04 -22.61 10.54
C ASP A 98 30.57 -21.80 11.77
N MET A 99 29.26 -21.58 11.89
CA MET A 99 28.65 -20.76 12.96
C MET A 99 28.12 -21.58 14.14
N GLY A 100 28.20 -22.91 14.09
CA GLY A 100 27.63 -23.80 15.10
C GLY A 100 26.09 -23.81 15.08
N SER A 101 25.47 -24.93 15.45
CA SER A 101 24.01 -25.16 15.34
C SER A 101 23.12 -24.23 16.18
N THR A 102 23.69 -23.24 16.86
CA THR A 102 22.98 -22.30 17.73
C THR A 102 23.58 -20.93 17.55
N MET A 103 22.87 -20.04 16.88
CA MET A 103 23.15 -18.62 16.91
C MET A 103 22.31 -18.02 18.05
N PRO A 104 22.87 -17.75 19.24
CA PRO A 104 22.13 -17.08 20.30
C PRO A 104 22.02 -15.60 19.96
N ILE A 105 20.97 -15.23 19.24
CA ILE A 105 20.49 -13.85 19.24
C ILE A 105 19.84 -13.61 20.61
N SER A 106 20.59 -13.05 21.56
CA SER A 106 20.09 -12.77 22.91
C SER A 106 18.86 -11.86 22.82
N GLY A 107 17.67 -12.44 23.06
CA GLY A 107 16.39 -11.74 23.07
C GLY A 107 15.39 -12.13 21.97
N PHE A 108 15.76 -12.96 20.99
CA PHE A 108 14.82 -13.46 19.97
C PHE A 108 15.07 -14.95 19.70
N THR A 109 14.11 -15.82 20.00
CA THR A 109 14.20 -17.23 19.59
C THR A 109 13.73 -17.33 18.13
N LEU A 110 14.65 -17.54 17.18
CA LEU A 110 14.29 -17.91 15.81
C LEU A 110 14.00 -19.41 15.79
N THR A 111 12.74 -19.81 15.96
CA THR A 111 12.32 -21.18 15.67
C THR A 111 12.35 -21.38 14.16
N MET A 112 13.37 -22.10 13.68
CA MET A 112 13.46 -22.56 12.30
C MET A 112 12.44 -23.70 12.10
N THR A 113 11.19 -23.35 11.80
CA THR A 113 10.22 -24.33 11.31
C THR A 113 10.61 -24.66 9.88
N MET A 114 11.19 -25.85 9.68
CA MET A 114 11.30 -26.43 8.34
C MET A 114 9.87 -26.71 7.84
N ILE A 115 9.53 -26.14 6.69
CA ILE A 115 8.41 -26.58 5.85
C ILE A 115 8.92 -27.65 4.90
#